data_AF-A5A6Q4-F1
#
_entry.id   AF-A5A6Q4-F1
#
_cell.length_a   1.000
_cell.length_b   1.000
_cell.length_c   1.000
_cell.angle_alpha   90.00
_cell.angle_beta   90.00
_cell.angle_gamma   90.00
#
_symmetry.space_group_name_H-M   'P 1'
#
loop_
_entity.id
_entity.type
_entity.pdbx_description
1 polymer ?
#
loop_
_entity_poly.entity_id
_entity_poly.type
_entity_poly.pdbx_seq_one_letter_code
_entity_poly.pdbx_strand_id
1 'polypeptide(L)' 'DLENDIVDFLSRCQDKHGGYGGGPGQLPHLATSYAAVNTLVTIGSERALSSIKRDNLYKFMLLMKDKSGA' A
#
# COMPACT_ATOMS: atom_id res chain seq x y z
N ASP A 1 -14.86 12.01 7.80
CA ASP A 1 -13.87 13.09 7.59
C ASP A 1 -12.98 12.56 6.50
N LEU A 2 -12.92 13.25 5.35
CA LEU A 2 -12.53 12.67 4.06
C LEU A 2 -11.17 11.97 4.13
N GLU A 3 -10.22 12.55 4.87
CA GLU A 3 -8.91 11.98 5.07
C GLU A 3 -8.96 10.60 5.75
N ASN A 4 -9.65 10.52 6.88
CA ASN A 4 -9.81 9.27 7.63
C ASN A 4 -10.52 8.21 6.76
N ASP A 5 -11.52 8.62 5.99
CA ASP A 5 -12.27 7.73 5.10
C ASP A 5 -11.37 7.14 3.99
N ILE A 6 -10.42 7.93 3.45
CA ILE A 6 -9.42 7.47 2.48
C ILE A 6 -8.43 6.50 3.13
N VAL A 7 -7.91 6.83 4.31
CA VAL A 7 -6.96 5.97 5.03
C VAL A 7 -7.60 4.61 5.36
N ASP A 8 -8.86 4.61 5.79
CA ASP A 8 -9.60 3.39 6.13
C ASP A 8 -9.93 2.55 4.89
N PHE A 9 -10.22 3.20 3.76
CA PHE A 9 -10.37 2.51 2.48
C PHE A 9 -9.06 1.84 2.04
N LEU A 10 -7.96 2.58 2.00
CA LEU A 10 -6.66 2.03 1.57
C LEU A 10 -6.15 0.94 2.53
N SER A 11 -6.45 1.05 3.83
CA SER A 11 -6.14 0.00 4.80
C SER A 11 -6.83 -1.32 4.50
N ARG A 12 -8.06 -1.29 3.94
CA ARG A 12 -8.78 -2.50 3.49
C ARG A 12 -8.27 -3.05 2.16
N CYS A 13 -7.59 -2.23 1.36
CA CYS A 13 -6.92 -2.66 0.13
C CYS A 13 -5.53 -3.25 0.39
N GLN A 14 -4.97 -3.10 1.59
CA GLN A 14 -3.65 -3.60 1.94
C GLN A 14 -3.68 -5.11 2.19
N ASP A 15 -2.76 -5.85 1.56
CA ASP A 15 -2.63 -7.29 1.80
C ASP A 15 -1.88 -7.58 3.12
N LYS A 16 -2.25 -8.65 3.80
CA LYS A 16 -1.62 -9.07 5.07
C LYS A 16 -0.13 -9.39 4.94
N HIS A 17 0.34 -9.76 3.74
CA HIS A 17 1.73 -10.05 3.41
C HIS A 17 2.44 -8.89 2.71
N GLY A 18 1.73 -7.81 2.36
CA GLY A 18 2.30 -6.56 1.85
C GLY A 18 1.79 -6.14 0.47
N GLY A 19 1.94 -4.85 0.17
CA GLY A 19 1.37 -4.23 -1.03
C GLY A 19 -0.10 -3.87 -0.86
N TYR A 20 -0.66 -3.23 -1.90
CA TYR A 20 -2.07 -2.84 -1.99
C TYR A 20 -2.68 -3.40 -3.28
N GLY A 21 -3.91 -3.93 -3.18
CA GLY A 21 -4.74 -4.27 -4.33
C GLY A 21 -5.50 -3.06 -4.89
N GLY A 22 -6.19 -3.25 -6.01
CA GLY A 22 -7.04 -2.22 -6.62
C GLY A 22 -8.35 -1.96 -5.86
N GLY A 23 -8.70 -2.86 -4.93
CA GLY A 23 -9.83 -2.73 -4.03
C GLY A 23 -9.74 -3.77 -2.91
N PRO A 24 -10.62 -3.69 -1.89
CA PRO A 24 -10.62 -4.63 -0.78
C PRO A 24 -10.72 -6.09 -1.24
N GLY A 25 -9.83 -6.93 -0.73
CA GLY A 25 -9.77 -8.36 -1.05
C GLY A 25 -9.11 -8.73 -2.38
N GLN A 26 -8.67 -7.75 -3.18
CA GLN A 26 -7.88 -8.03 -4.38
C GLN A 26 -6.42 -8.32 -4.04
N LEU A 27 -5.76 -9.11 -4.90
CA LEU A 27 -4.33 -9.37 -4.78
C LEU A 27 -3.51 -8.06 -4.88
N PRO A 28 -2.40 -7.94 -4.14
CA PRO A 28 -1.55 -6.77 -4.22
C PRO A 28 -0.88 -6.67 -5.59
N HIS A 29 -0.74 -5.45 -6.09
CA HIS A 29 -0.09 -5.18 -7.37
C HIS A 29 0.81 -3.93 -7.24
N LEU A 30 1.91 -3.89 -8.00
CA LEU A 30 2.88 -2.79 -7.92
C LEU A 30 2.25 -1.43 -8.27
N ALA A 31 1.43 -1.38 -9.32
CA ALA A 31 0.76 -0.15 -9.76
C ALA A 31 -0.20 0.43 -8.70
N THR A 32 -1.01 -0.42 -8.06
CA THR A 32 -1.96 -0.01 -7.02
C THR A 32 -1.24 0.29 -5.70
N SER A 33 -0.15 -0.41 -5.41
CA SER A 33 0.74 -0.09 -4.29
C SER A 33 1.37 1.29 -4.43
N TYR A 34 1.85 1.63 -5.64
CA TYR A 34 2.35 2.97 -5.97
C TYR A 34 1.27 4.05 -5.74
N ALA A 35 0.08 3.85 -6.30
CA ALA A 35 -1.02 4.81 -6.15
C ALA A 35 -1.44 5.00 -4.68
N ALA A 36 -1.55 3.91 -3.92
CA ALA A 36 -1.92 3.95 -2.50
C ALA A 36 -0.88 4.70 -1.65
N VAL A 37 0.42 4.37 -1.81
CA VAL A 37 1.50 5.03 -1.08
C VAL A 37 1.56 6.51 -1.43
N ASN A 38 1.48 6.88 -2.71
CA ASN A 38 1.48 8.28 -3.12
C ASN A 38 0.28 9.04 -2.54
N THR A 39 -0.90 8.41 -2.50
CA THR A 39 -2.10 9.02 -1.90
C THR A 39 -1.87 9.31 -0.41
N LEU A 40 -1.37 8.33 0.35
CA LEU A 40 -1.11 8.48 1.78
C LEU A 40 0.00 9.50 2.07
N VAL A 41 1.04 9.55 1.25
CA VAL A 41 2.11 10.56 1.35
C VAL A 41 1.60 11.96 1.00
N THR A 42 0.72 12.08 0.01
CA THR A 42 0.10 13.37 -0.38
C THR A 42 -0.79 13.92 0.72
N ILE A 43 -1.53 13.04 1.42
CA ILE A 43 -2.28 13.42 2.63
C ILE A 43 -1.32 13.91 3.72
N GLY A 44 -0.23 13.18 3.97
CA GLY A 44 0.89 13.65 4.80
C GLY A 44 0.62 13.72 6.30
N SER A 45 -0.59 13.39 6.76
CA SER A 45 -0.90 13.31 8.19
C SER A 45 -0.20 12.14 8.87
N GLU A 46 0.00 12.23 10.18
CA GLU A 46 0.62 11.17 10.97
C GLU A 46 -0.14 9.83 10.84
N ARG A 47 -1.47 9.89 10.81
CA ARG A 47 -2.32 8.71 10.60
C ARG A 47 -2.10 8.09 9.21
N ALA A 48 -2.08 8.90 8.16
CA ALA A 48 -1.88 8.40 6.81
C ALA A 48 -0.48 7.77 6.66
N LEU A 49 0.57 8.43 7.14
CA LEU A 49 1.94 7.93 7.06
C LEU A 49 2.15 6.66 7.89
N SER A 50 1.60 6.60 9.12
CA SER A 50 1.70 5.42 9.98
C SER A 50 0.88 4.22 9.48
N SER A 51 -0.14 4.44 8.65
CA SER A 51 -0.92 3.35 8.03
C SER A 51 -0.12 2.52 7.00
N ILE A 52 1.01 3.04 6.51
CA ILE A 52 1.87 2.34 5.57
C ILE A 52 2.69 1.28 6.32
N LYS A 53 2.31 -0.01 6.19
CA LYS A 53 3.06 -1.12 6.81
C LYS A 53 4.34 -1.44 6.04
N ARG A 54 5.37 -0.64 6.27
CA ARG A 54 6.65 -0.65 5.53
C ARG A 54 7.34 -2.01 5.51
N ASP A 55 7.34 -2.76 6.61
CA ASP A 55 7.98 -4.08 6.66
C ASP A 55 7.31 -5.11 5.73
N ASN A 56 5.98 -5.10 5.68
CA ASN A 56 5.23 -5.95 4.78
C ASN A 56 5.38 -5.48 3.33
N LEU A 57 5.33 -4.16 3.08
CA LEU A 57 5.56 -3.60 1.76
C LEU A 57 6.94 -3.96 1.21
N TYR A 58 7.98 -3.92 2.04
CA TYR A 58 9.34 -4.36 1.67
C TYR A 58 9.38 -5.84 1.32
N LYS A 59 8.75 -6.72 2.11
CA LYS A 59 8.63 -8.15 1.80
C LYS A 59 7.93 -8.37 0.45
N PHE A 60 6.84 -7.64 0.17
CA PHE A 60 6.17 -7.69 -1.12
C PHE A 60 7.08 -7.26 -2.27
N MET A 61 7.86 -6.18 -2.13
CA MET A 61 8.83 -5.76 -3.14
C MET A 61 9.89 -6.84 -3.40
N LEU A 62 10.38 -7.51 -2.36
CA LEU A 62 11.32 -8.63 -2.50
C LEU A 62 10.70 -9.83 -3.23
N LEU A 63 9.41 -10.12 -2.99
CA LEU A 63 8.70 -11.19 -3.70
C LEU A 63 8.50 -10.88 -5.19
N MET A 64 8.38 -9.59 -5.56
CA MET A 64 8.27 -9.16 -6.95
C MET A 64 9.63 -9.01 -7.64
N LYS A 65 10.74 -9.17 -6.91
CA LYS A 65 12.07 -9.00 -7.47
C LYS A 65 12.43 -10.18 -8.37
N ASP A 66 12.79 -9.89 -9.62
CA ASP A 66 13.30 -10.90 -10.52
C ASP A 66 14.84 -11.00 -10.47
N LYS A 67 15.35 -12.20 -10.75
CA LYS A 67 16.81 -12.48 -10.80
C LYS A 67 17.52 -11.71 -11.89
N SER A 68 16.84 -11.37 -12.98
CA SER A 68 17.39 -10.54 -14.06
C SER A 68 17.66 -9.10 -13.65
N GLY A 69 17.10 -8.65 -12.52
CA GLY A 69 17.19 -7.26 -12.11
C GLY A 69 15.97 -6.41 -12.51
N ALA A 70 15.00 -6.97 -13.24
CA ALA A 70 13.66 -6.38 -13.38
C ALA A 70 12.88 -6.36 -12.04
#